data_AF-R7YPF9-F1
#
_entry.id   AF-R7YPF9-F1
#
_cell.length_a   1.000
_cell.length_b   1.000
_cell.length_c   1.000
_cell.angle_alpha   90.00
_cell.angle_beta   90.00
_cell.angle_gamma   90.00
#
_symmetry.space_group_name_H-M   'P 1'
#
loop_
_entity.id
_entity.type
_entity.pdbx_description
1 polymer ?
#
loop_
_entity_poly.entity_id
_entity_poly.type
_entity_poly.pdbx_seq_one_letter_code
_entity_poly.pdbx_strand_id
1 'polypeptide(L)'
;MDAFVSRKRRRISPTDEEETKIACLAEEESTDFKLAVLASLHPDIDHSALLEALLASNGVVDAASEHLLRAGSNKSPSKRRNTNSITGYQSTISSFSLKSKTAEPGAYVSKKPSAKKGKTLHLYSPEDIETTTPCSIIHNFLPPNEADALLHELLKEAPTFKREKFRLFENVVESPHTMCFYVDSWDEAERQKTEYVYNGSYIADVRKTLPEMRNVAVKVQEAVNAEIQRRIQIYYPGGQKLKYQSPDEWKPNAAFVNCYDGGAESVGYHSDQLTYLGPRAVIGSLSLGVAREFRVRRVVARDEDEGESDAKNGHFPGTIASSAPTRADAEGQISIHLPHNSLLVMHAEMQEEWKHSIAPASAIDPHPLAGNKRLNITYRCYKASLHPRFTPRCKCGVPTVLRCVQRKRENRGRYMWMCHANYTPGQEGCSFFQWAEFNDDGEPPWAKGVLGAKEAEGVAGSAT
;
A
#
# COMPACT_ATOMS: atom_id res chain seq x y z
N MET A 1 29.51 -21.88 75.08
CA MET A 1 30.16 -20.62 74.68
C MET A 1 29.52 -20.22 73.36
N ASP A 2 28.28 -19.75 73.44
CA ASP A 2 27.90 -18.32 73.43
C ASP A 2 27.75 -17.85 71.97
N ALA A 3 26.53 -17.65 71.47
CA ALA A 3 25.64 -16.53 71.74
C ALA A 3 26.13 -15.21 71.10
N PHE A 4 25.20 -14.58 70.37
CA PHE A 4 24.97 -13.13 70.36
C PHE A 4 26.01 -12.24 69.62
N VAL A 5 25.62 -11.61 68.50
CA VAL A 5 24.94 -10.29 68.41
C VAL A 5 25.91 -9.10 68.26
N SER A 6 25.55 -8.24 67.30
CA SER A 6 25.82 -6.79 67.24
C SER A 6 27.23 -6.31 66.87
N ARG A 7 27.32 -5.72 65.67
CA ARG A 7 27.88 -4.36 65.56
C ARG A 7 26.96 -3.45 64.75
N LYS A 8 26.48 -2.40 65.43
CA LYS A 8 25.75 -1.25 64.90
C LYS A 8 26.66 -0.36 64.03
N ARG A 9 26.04 0.13 62.95
CA ARG A 9 26.16 1.43 62.24
C ARG A 9 27.53 2.11 62.09
N ARG A 10 27.91 2.32 60.82
CA ARG A 10 28.53 3.58 60.38
C ARG A 10 27.46 4.40 59.64
N ARG A 11 27.24 5.62 60.11
CA ARG A 11 26.31 6.62 59.55
C ARG A 11 27.02 7.27 58.35
N ILE A 12 26.46 7.14 57.15
CA ILE A 12 26.85 7.93 55.98
C ILE A 12 25.56 8.63 55.51
N SER A 13 25.68 9.95 55.37
CA SER A 13 24.67 10.89 54.88
C SER A 13 24.21 10.56 53.45
N PRO A 14 22.98 10.95 53.05
CA PRO A 14 22.51 10.70 51.70
C PRO A 14 23.29 11.61 50.75
N THR A 15 23.86 11.02 49.71
CA THR A 15 24.33 11.73 48.52
C THR A 15 23.24 11.60 47.46
N ASP A 16 22.86 12.73 46.86
CA ASP A 16 21.77 12.94 45.90
C ASP A 16 21.93 12.21 44.55
N GLU A 17 22.47 10.99 44.54
CA GLU A 17 22.78 10.22 43.32
C GLU A 17 21.88 8.99 43.11
N GLU A 18 20.95 8.70 44.03
CA GLU A 18 19.96 7.62 43.85
C GLU A 18 18.60 8.09 43.29
N GLU A 19 18.28 9.39 43.32
CA GLU A 19 17.04 9.91 42.73
C GLU A 19 17.13 10.10 41.19
N THR A 20 18.32 10.08 40.61
CA THR A 20 18.50 10.31 39.16
C THR A 20 18.57 9.04 38.30
N LYS A 21 18.48 7.85 38.92
CA LYS A 21 18.47 6.56 38.20
C LYS A 21 17.09 5.93 38.00
N ILE A 22 16.02 6.59 38.44
CA ILE A 22 14.62 6.15 38.22
C ILE A 22 13.99 6.86 36.99
N ALA A 23 14.70 7.77 36.31
CA ALA A 23 14.12 8.57 35.22
C ALA A 23 14.44 8.10 33.79
N CYS A 24 15.06 6.93 33.57
CA CYS A 24 15.54 6.52 32.24
C CYS A 24 15.11 5.12 31.77
N LEU A 25 14.05 4.53 32.33
CA LEU A 25 13.40 3.33 31.80
C LEU A 25 11.87 3.50 31.81
N ALA A 26 11.36 4.44 31.02
CA ALA A 26 9.99 4.33 30.52
C ALA A 26 10.05 3.36 29.33
N GLU A 27 10.20 2.07 29.65
CA GLU A 27 10.02 1.00 28.68
C GLU A 27 8.61 1.14 28.10
N GLU A 28 8.49 0.99 26.78
CA GLU A 28 7.21 0.79 26.11
C GLU A 28 6.62 -0.53 26.61
N GLU A 29 5.96 -0.49 27.77
CA GLU A 29 5.27 -1.66 28.33
C GLU A 29 4.31 -2.23 27.29
N SER A 30 4.42 -3.55 27.05
CA SER A 30 3.57 -4.29 26.12
C SER A 30 2.10 -4.03 26.41
N THR A 31 1.29 -3.94 25.35
CA THR A 31 -0.17 -3.76 25.47
C THR A 31 -0.79 -4.82 26.39
N ASP A 32 -0.29 -6.06 26.37
CA ASP A 32 -0.78 -7.14 27.24
C ASP A 32 -0.53 -6.87 28.73
N PHE A 33 0.61 -6.25 29.05
CA PHE A 33 0.92 -5.85 30.43
C PHE A 33 -0.02 -4.75 30.91
N LYS A 34 -0.25 -3.73 30.07
CA LYS A 34 -1.17 -2.62 30.36
C LYS A 34 -2.62 -3.10 30.52
N LEU A 35 -3.03 -4.09 29.72
CA LEU A 35 -4.33 -4.74 29.85
C LEU A 35 -4.45 -5.55 31.15
N ALA A 36 -3.39 -6.27 31.55
CA ALA A 36 -3.36 -7.00 32.81
C ALA A 36 -3.46 -6.05 34.02
N VAL A 37 -2.76 -4.92 33.97
CA VAL A 37 -2.86 -3.86 34.99
C VAL A 37 -4.28 -3.30 35.06
N LEU A 38 -4.89 -2.96 33.91
CA LEU A 38 -6.28 -2.48 33.87
C LEU A 38 -7.29 -3.51 34.35
N ALA A 39 -7.10 -4.79 34.03
CA ALA A 39 -7.95 -5.88 34.52
C ALA A 39 -7.85 -6.06 36.03
N SER A 40 -6.68 -5.81 36.62
CA SER A 40 -6.50 -5.81 38.08
C SER A 40 -7.17 -4.60 38.74
N LEU A 41 -7.19 -3.44 38.08
CA LEU A 41 -7.81 -2.21 38.60
C LEU A 41 -9.34 -2.20 38.42
N HIS A 42 -9.85 -2.90 37.42
CA HIS A 42 -11.28 -2.99 37.08
C HIS A 42 -11.74 -4.44 36.85
N PRO A 43 -11.85 -5.27 37.91
CA PRO A 43 -12.13 -6.71 37.79
C PRO A 43 -13.49 -7.02 37.18
N ASP A 44 -14.45 -6.10 37.27
CA ASP A 44 -15.84 -6.27 36.80
C ASP A 44 -16.03 -5.84 35.33
N ILE A 45 -14.96 -5.43 34.64
CA ILE A 45 -15.02 -4.91 33.27
C ILE A 45 -14.42 -5.93 32.30
N ASP A 46 -15.19 -6.23 31.25
CA ASP A 46 -14.82 -7.20 30.21
C ASP A 46 -13.53 -6.79 29.48
N HIS A 47 -12.73 -7.77 29.06
CA HIS A 47 -11.41 -7.55 28.47
C HIS A 47 -11.47 -6.65 27.24
N SER A 48 -12.53 -6.76 26.44
CA SER A 48 -12.76 -5.89 25.28
C SER A 48 -12.93 -4.42 25.66
N ALA A 49 -13.61 -4.13 26.78
CA ALA A 49 -13.84 -2.77 27.25
C ALA A 49 -12.58 -2.16 27.89
N LEU A 50 -11.71 -2.98 28.50
CA LEU A 50 -10.40 -2.55 28.99
C LEU A 50 -9.47 -2.15 27.84
N LEU A 51 -9.46 -2.95 26.77
CA LEU A 51 -8.71 -2.64 25.55
C LEU A 51 -9.22 -1.36 24.87
N GLU A 52 -10.53 -1.18 24.81
CA GLU A 52 -11.16 0.02 24.27
C GLU A 52 -10.77 1.28 25.07
N ALA A 53 -10.81 1.22 26.41
CA ALA A 53 -10.38 2.32 27.25
C ALA A 53 -8.88 2.62 27.11
N LEU A 54 -8.04 1.59 27.02
CA LEU A 54 -6.60 1.76 26.83
C LEU A 54 -6.28 2.41 25.48
N LEU A 55 -7.00 2.04 24.42
CA LEU A 55 -6.87 2.63 23.09
C LEU A 55 -7.35 4.08 23.05
N ALA A 56 -8.49 4.39 23.69
CA ALA A 56 -9.02 5.75 23.80
C ALA A 56 -8.06 6.68 24.54
N SER A 57 -7.28 6.14 25.47
CA SER A 57 -6.30 6.86 26.27
C SER A 57 -4.88 6.80 25.71
N ASN A 58 -4.69 6.48 24.42
CA ASN A 58 -3.40 6.39 23.74
C ASN A 58 -2.37 5.48 24.45
N GLY A 59 -2.84 4.39 25.08
CA GLY A 59 -1.97 3.43 25.77
C GLY A 59 -1.49 3.90 27.14
N VAL A 60 -2.12 4.92 27.73
CA VAL A 60 -1.86 5.39 29.10
C VAL A 60 -2.87 4.75 30.05
N VAL A 61 -2.38 3.92 30.98
CA VAL A 61 -3.20 3.13 31.91
C VAL A 61 -4.01 4.01 32.87
N ASP A 62 -3.42 5.06 33.42
CA ASP A 62 -4.10 5.95 34.39
C ASP A 62 -5.29 6.66 33.76
N ALA A 63 -5.10 7.20 32.55
CA ALA A 63 -6.16 7.87 31.79
C ALA A 63 -7.27 6.90 31.37
N ALA A 64 -6.92 5.65 31.05
CA ALA A 64 -7.91 4.60 30.73
C ALA A 64 -8.73 4.21 31.97
N SER A 65 -8.08 4.11 33.13
CA SER A 65 -8.72 3.83 34.41
C SER A 65 -9.70 4.93 34.81
N GLU A 66 -9.32 6.21 34.68
CA GLU A 66 -10.24 7.33 34.93
C GLU A 66 -11.44 7.33 33.99
N HIS A 67 -11.24 6.98 32.73
CA HIS A 67 -12.30 6.91 31.73
C HIS A 67 -13.34 5.84 32.10
N LEU A 68 -12.89 4.67 32.58
CA LEU A 68 -13.74 3.58 33.05
C LEU A 68 -14.53 3.95 34.31
N LEU A 69 -13.90 4.66 35.26
CA LEU A 69 -14.58 5.16 36.47
C LEU A 69 -15.69 6.17 36.16
N ARG A 70 -15.47 7.04 35.16
CA ARG A 70 -16.49 8.01 34.72
C ARG A 70 -17.66 7.35 33.99
N ALA A 71 -17.40 6.27 33.24
CA ALA A 71 -18.43 5.51 32.55
C ALA A 71 -19.34 4.69 33.49
N GLY A 72 -18.82 4.26 34.65
CA GLY A 72 -19.58 3.51 35.67
C GLY A 72 -20.76 4.25 36.31
N SER A 73 -20.87 5.57 36.11
CA SER A 73 -21.93 6.42 36.67
C SER A 73 -23.27 6.37 35.91
N ASN A 74 -23.32 5.84 34.67
CA ASN A 74 -24.53 5.83 33.84
C ASN A 74 -24.88 4.41 33.38
N LYS A 75 -25.63 3.66 34.21
CA LYS A 75 -26.15 2.34 33.82
C LYS A 75 -27.49 2.47 33.09
N SER A 76 -27.56 2.00 31.85
CA SER A 76 -28.78 1.41 31.28
C SER A 76 -28.42 0.27 30.33
N PRO A 77 -29.11 -0.88 30.39
CA PRO A 77 -28.70 -2.09 29.69
C PRO A 77 -29.28 -2.11 28.26
N SER A 78 -28.43 -2.20 27.25
CA SER A 78 -28.85 -2.50 25.87
C SER A 78 -28.34 -3.87 25.45
N LYS A 79 -29.26 -4.68 24.91
CA LYS A 79 -29.12 -6.08 24.50
C LYS A 79 -27.98 -6.29 23.49
N ARG A 80 -27.04 -7.19 23.82
CA ARG A 80 -26.04 -7.75 22.90
C ARG A 80 -26.74 -8.52 21.77
N ARG A 81 -26.46 -8.15 20.53
CA ARG A 81 -26.80 -8.92 19.33
C ARG A 81 -25.53 -9.68 18.91
N ASN A 82 -25.61 -11.00 18.98
CA ASN A 82 -24.49 -11.90 18.72
C ASN A 82 -24.19 -11.94 17.20
N THR A 83 -22.99 -11.51 16.80
CA THR A 83 -22.44 -11.75 15.45
C THR A 83 -21.12 -12.46 15.60
N ASN A 84 -21.05 -13.71 15.13
CA ASN A 84 -19.80 -14.45 15.00
C ASN A 84 -18.85 -13.62 14.12
N SER A 85 -17.80 -13.07 14.73
CA SER A 85 -16.74 -12.35 14.02
C SER A 85 -15.88 -13.36 13.27
N ILE A 86 -15.90 -13.27 11.95
CA ILE A 86 -14.84 -13.81 11.11
C ILE A 86 -13.57 -13.01 11.43
N THR A 87 -12.53 -13.71 11.87
CA THR A 87 -11.22 -13.19 12.26
C THR A 87 -10.59 -12.35 11.15
N GLY A 88 -10.26 -11.09 11.42
CA GLY A 88 -9.44 -10.24 10.52
C GLY A 88 -9.93 -8.81 10.28
N TYR A 89 -11.12 -8.43 10.76
CA TYR A 89 -11.64 -7.07 10.61
C TYR A 89 -11.37 -6.22 11.86
N GLN A 90 -10.44 -5.26 11.75
CA GLN A 90 -10.33 -4.16 12.70
C GLN A 90 -11.02 -2.92 12.09
N SER A 91 -11.97 -2.32 12.79
CA SER A 91 -12.65 -1.09 12.39
C SER A 91 -11.95 0.16 12.96
N THR A 92 -11.97 1.28 12.23
CA THR A 92 -11.50 2.56 12.79
C THR A 92 -12.46 3.12 13.84
N ILE A 93 -11.90 3.77 14.86
CA ILE A 93 -12.61 4.34 16.03
C ILE A 93 -13.60 5.47 15.70
N SER A 94 -13.66 5.94 14.44
CA SER A 94 -14.54 7.02 13.98
C SER A 94 -16.03 6.66 14.11
N SER A 95 -16.38 5.37 14.08
CA SER A 95 -17.76 4.89 14.26
C SER A 95 -18.27 4.98 15.70
N PHE A 96 -17.38 5.17 16.70
CA PHE A 96 -17.72 5.24 18.12
C PHE A 96 -17.68 6.65 18.70
N SER A 97 -17.33 7.66 17.90
CA SER A 97 -17.50 9.06 18.31
C SER A 97 -19.00 9.37 18.37
N LEU A 98 -19.60 9.16 19.54
CA LEU A 98 -20.96 9.55 19.89
C LEU A 98 -21.22 10.95 19.32
N LYS A 99 -22.13 11.04 18.34
CA LYS A 99 -22.70 12.32 17.91
C LYS A 99 -23.38 12.92 19.14
N SER A 100 -22.69 13.84 19.81
CA SER A 100 -23.28 14.74 20.79
C SER A 100 -24.42 15.47 20.10
N LYS A 101 -25.66 15.03 20.34
CA LYS A 101 -26.87 15.77 19.96
C LYS A 101 -27.03 16.91 20.95
N THR A 102 -26.24 17.98 20.79
CA THR A 102 -26.54 19.36 21.20
C THR A 102 -25.29 20.22 20.93
N ALA A 103 -25.16 20.75 19.72
CA ALA A 103 -24.37 21.95 19.46
C ALA A 103 -24.72 22.53 18.09
N GLU A 104 -24.92 23.85 18.07
CA GLU A 104 -25.18 24.74 16.94
C GLU A 104 -24.20 24.59 15.74
N PRO A 105 -24.59 25.00 14.52
CA PRO A 105 -23.78 24.84 13.32
C PRO A 105 -22.65 25.89 13.27
N GLY A 106 -21.49 25.55 13.81
CA GLY A 106 -20.30 26.39 13.71
C GLY A 106 -19.05 25.74 14.28
N ALA A 107 -18.11 25.41 13.40
CA ALA A 107 -16.69 25.15 13.69
C ALA A 107 -16.34 23.95 14.60
N TYR A 108 -16.41 22.74 14.04
CA TYR A 108 -15.43 21.69 14.36
C TYR A 108 -14.89 21.10 13.06
N VAL A 109 -13.79 21.67 12.57
CA VAL A 109 -12.96 21.02 11.55
C VAL A 109 -12.28 19.85 12.24
N SER A 110 -12.85 18.65 12.13
CA SER A 110 -12.16 17.41 12.48
C SER A 110 -10.84 17.39 11.69
N LYS A 111 -9.71 17.56 12.38
CA LYS A 111 -8.39 17.51 11.74
C LYS A 111 -8.25 16.15 11.07
N LYS A 112 -8.11 16.13 9.74
CA LYS A 112 -7.86 14.91 8.98
C LYS A 112 -6.65 14.19 9.58
N PRO A 113 -6.71 12.87 9.80
CA PRO A 113 -5.54 12.12 10.25
C PRO A 113 -4.44 12.25 9.18
N SER A 114 -3.33 12.90 9.53
CA SER A 114 -2.16 13.04 8.64
C SER A 114 -1.05 12.13 9.15
N ALA A 115 -0.39 11.41 8.24
CA ALA A 115 0.82 10.68 8.57
C ALA A 115 1.90 11.67 9.06
N LYS A 116 2.66 11.30 10.08
CA LYS A 116 3.75 12.10 10.65
C LYS A 116 5.06 11.33 10.57
N LYS A 117 6.19 12.02 10.53
CA LYS A 117 7.52 11.39 10.51
C LYS A 117 7.66 10.42 11.69
N GLY A 118 8.04 9.17 11.42
CA GLY A 118 8.30 8.14 12.43
C GLY A 118 7.05 7.40 12.96
N LYS A 119 5.82 7.82 12.62
CA LYS A 119 4.60 7.11 13.02
C LYS A 119 3.79 6.72 11.77
N THR A 120 3.69 5.43 11.51
CA THR A 120 2.85 4.88 10.43
C THR A 120 1.38 5.13 10.77
N LEU A 121 0.64 5.73 9.83
CA LEU A 121 -0.81 5.90 9.94
C LEU A 121 -1.49 4.63 9.44
N HIS A 122 -2.11 3.85 10.32
CA HIS A 122 -2.85 2.66 9.94
C HIS A 122 -4.30 3.03 9.59
N LEU A 123 -4.72 2.68 8.38
CA LEU A 123 -6.06 2.91 7.86
C LEU A 123 -6.77 1.57 7.66
N TYR A 124 -7.99 1.48 8.18
CA TYR A 124 -8.80 0.27 8.12
C TYR A 124 -10.15 0.47 7.43
N SER A 125 -10.75 1.67 7.51
CA SER A 125 -12.03 1.93 6.84
C SER A 125 -11.83 2.38 5.39
N PRO A 126 -12.73 1.99 4.46
CA PRO A 126 -12.69 2.47 3.09
C PRO A 126 -12.70 4.01 2.98
N GLU A 127 -13.50 4.68 3.80
CA GLU A 127 -13.62 6.16 3.79
C GLU A 127 -12.29 6.84 4.16
N ASP A 128 -11.61 6.37 5.20
CA ASP A 128 -10.32 6.94 5.62
C ASP A 128 -9.23 6.69 4.57
N ILE A 129 -9.24 5.53 3.92
CA ILE A 129 -8.31 5.17 2.84
C ILE A 129 -8.48 6.11 1.66
N GLU A 130 -9.70 6.30 1.19
CA GLU A 130 -9.99 7.10 0.00
C GLU A 130 -9.73 8.59 0.17
N THR A 131 -9.98 9.10 1.38
CA THR A 131 -9.78 10.53 1.70
C THR A 131 -8.31 10.88 1.91
N THR A 132 -7.48 9.90 2.27
CA THR A 132 -6.06 10.10 2.60
C THR A 132 -5.12 9.65 1.47
N THR A 133 -5.57 8.72 0.62
CA THR A 133 -4.75 8.07 -0.41
C THR A 133 -5.47 8.04 -1.77
N PRO A 134 -4.73 7.81 -2.87
CA PRO A 134 -5.32 7.57 -4.18
C PRO A 134 -5.80 6.12 -4.36
N CYS A 135 -6.22 5.47 -3.28
CA CYS A 135 -6.69 4.10 -3.30
C CYS A 135 -8.13 4.03 -2.79
N SER A 136 -8.86 3.02 -3.24
CA SER A 136 -10.10 2.58 -2.62
C SER A 136 -10.05 1.07 -2.40
N ILE A 137 -10.82 0.59 -1.42
CA ILE A 137 -10.84 -0.83 -1.05
C ILE A 137 -12.28 -1.34 -0.96
N ILE A 138 -12.50 -2.52 -1.52
CA ILE A 138 -13.75 -3.27 -1.42
C ILE A 138 -13.44 -4.55 -0.65
N HIS A 139 -13.95 -4.63 0.58
CA HIS A 139 -13.81 -5.81 1.43
C HIS A 139 -14.85 -6.87 1.07
N ASN A 140 -14.51 -8.15 1.28
CA ASN A 140 -15.35 -9.30 0.91
C ASN A 140 -15.82 -9.19 -0.55
N PHE A 141 -14.89 -8.87 -1.45
CA PHE A 141 -15.21 -8.50 -2.83
C PHE A 141 -15.95 -9.62 -3.57
N LEU A 142 -15.46 -10.85 -3.46
CA LEU A 142 -16.08 -12.03 -4.05
C LEU A 142 -17.03 -12.73 -3.07
N PRO A 143 -18.06 -13.43 -3.56
CA PRO A 143 -18.76 -14.43 -2.78
C PRO A 143 -17.78 -15.45 -2.17
N PRO A 144 -17.98 -15.93 -0.92
CA PRO A 144 -17.02 -16.80 -0.24
C PRO A 144 -16.63 -18.06 -1.03
N ASN A 145 -17.59 -18.70 -1.68
CA ASN A 145 -17.36 -19.88 -2.51
C ASN A 145 -16.45 -19.60 -3.72
N GLU A 146 -16.56 -18.42 -4.33
CA GLU A 146 -15.70 -18.01 -5.45
C GLU A 146 -14.31 -17.62 -4.96
N ALA A 147 -14.22 -16.93 -3.81
CA ALA A 147 -12.94 -16.58 -3.19
C ALA A 147 -12.14 -17.84 -2.83
N ASP A 148 -12.79 -18.85 -2.25
CA ASP A 148 -12.19 -20.13 -1.90
C ASP A 148 -11.78 -20.93 -3.15
N ALA A 149 -12.62 -20.97 -4.19
CA ALA A 149 -12.30 -21.63 -5.45
C ALA A 149 -11.07 -21.02 -6.12
N LEU A 150 -11.03 -19.68 -6.25
CA LEU A 150 -9.89 -18.96 -6.78
C LEU A 150 -8.63 -19.17 -5.92
N LEU A 151 -8.76 -19.12 -4.59
CA LEU A 151 -7.63 -19.35 -3.68
C LEU A 151 -7.09 -20.77 -3.84
N HIS A 152 -7.93 -21.79 -3.96
CA HIS A 152 -7.51 -23.16 -4.20
C HIS A 152 -6.80 -23.34 -5.55
N GLU A 153 -7.31 -22.71 -6.61
CA GLU A 153 -6.68 -22.71 -7.93
C GLU A 153 -5.26 -22.12 -7.86
N LEU A 154 -5.11 -20.95 -7.24
CA LEU A 154 -3.82 -20.28 -7.10
C LEU A 154 -2.86 -21.02 -6.16
N LEU A 155 -3.34 -21.62 -5.07
CA LEU A 155 -2.50 -22.40 -4.16
C LEU A 155 -1.90 -23.65 -4.82
N LYS A 156 -2.59 -24.23 -5.82
CA LYS A 156 -2.04 -25.34 -6.62
C LYS A 156 -0.91 -24.87 -7.54
N GLU A 157 -1.02 -23.66 -8.09
CA GLU A 157 -0.02 -23.08 -9.00
C GLU A 157 1.18 -22.48 -8.26
N ALA A 158 0.98 -21.91 -7.08
CA ALA A 158 1.98 -21.14 -6.32
C ALA A 158 3.34 -21.86 -6.12
N PRO A 159 3.43 -23.18 -5.89
CA PRO A 159 4.71 -23.89 -5.79
C PRO A 159 5.59 -23.80 -7.04
N THR A 160 5.00 -23.50 -8.20
CA THR A 160 5.72 -23.36 -9.48
C THR A 160 6.24 -21.94 -9.74
N PHE A 161 5.85 -20.98 -8.89
CA PHE A 161 6.23 -19.58 -9.06
C PHE A 161 7.72 -19.38 -8.79
N LYS A 162 8.31 -18.42 -9.50
CA LYS A 162 9.76 -18.16 -9.43
C LYS A 162 10.04 -16.83 -8.78
N ARG A 163 11.23 -16.72 -8.18
CA ARG A 163 11.78 -15.44 -7.73
C ARG A 163 12.48 -14.78 -8.92
N GLU A 164 12.08 -13.56 -9.21
CA GLU A 164 12.72 -12.74 -10.26
C GLU A 164 14.06 -12.21 -9.77
N LYS A 165 15.08 -12.24 -10.64
CA LYS A 165 16.41 -11.68 -10.38
C LYS A 165 16.62 -10.44 -11.24
N PHE A 166 17.10 -9.37 -10.64
CA PHE A 166 17.34 -8.11 -11.33
C PHE A 166 18.56 -7.40 -10.75
N ARG A 167 19.13 -6.45 -11.50
CA ARG A 167 20.29 -5.67 -11.05
C ARG A 167 19.82 -4.37 -10.40
N LEU A 168 20.30 -4.09 -9.19
CA LEU A 168 20.05 -2.85 -8.46
C LEU A 168 21.35 -2.33 -7.84
N PHE A 169 21.74 -1.09 -8.18
CA PHE A 169 23.02 -0.49 -7.75
C PHE A 169 24.21 -1.42 -8.01
N GLU A 170 24.26 -1.95 -9.24
CA GLU A 170 25.29 -2.89 -9.72
C GLU A 170 25.24 -4.31 -9.13
N ASN A 171 24.49 -4.53 -8.06
CA ASN A 171 24.33 -5.84 -7.42
C ASN A 171 23.17 -6.62 -8.05
N VAL A 172 23.37 -7.92 -8.29
CA VAL A 172 22.28 -8.83 -8.65
C VAL A 172 21.52 -9.18 -7.37
N VAL A 173 20.25 -8.78 -7.32
CA VAL A 173 19.33 -9.04 -6.21
C VAL A 173 18.21 -9.95 -6.67
N GLU A 174 17.62 -10.67 -5.72
CA GLU A 174 16.50 -11.56 -5.95
C GLU A 174 15.26 -11.04 -5.22
N SER A 175 14.09 -11.17 -5.85
CA SER A 175 12.83 -10.78 -5.25
C SER A 175 12.59 -11.54 -3.93
N PRO A 176 12.11 -10.88 -2.86
CA PRO A 176 11.82 -11.55 -1.59
C PRO A 176 10.58 -12.45 -1.64
N HIS A 177 9.80 -12.40 -2.73
CA HIS A 177 8.58 -13.16 -2.95
C HIS A 177 8.61 -13.84 -4.33
N THR A 178 7.74 -14.82 -4.53
CA THR A 178 7.59 -15.52 -5.81
C THR A 178 6.45 -14.92 -6.62
N MET A 179 6.53 -15.01 -7.95
CA MET A 179 5.49 -14.51 -8.84
C MET A 179 5.28 -15.39 -10.08
N CYS A 180 4.18 -15.14 -10.79
CA CYS A 180 3.94 -15.61 -12.15
C CYS A 180 3.11 -14.57 -12.93
N PHE A 181 3.36 -14.46 -14.25
CA PHE A 181 2.67 -13.53 -15.12
C PHE A 181 1.62 -14.25 -15.99
N TYR A 182 0.40 -13.71 -16.03
CA TYR A 182 -0.73 -14.28 -16.77
C TYR A 182 -1.31 -13.29 -17.78
N VAL A 183 -1.74 -13.81 -18.94
CA VAL A 183 -2.45 -13.09 -20.01
C VAL A 183 -3.54 -13.96 -20.64
N ASP A 184 -4.44 -13.39 -21.42
CA ASP A 184 -5.68 -14.06 -21.76
C ASP A 184 -5.56 -15.21 -22.78
N SER A 185 -4.58 -15.15 -23.65
CA SER A 185 -4.37 -16.18 -24.69
C SER A 185 -2.93 -16.70 -24.72
N TRP A 186 -2.75 -17.88 -25.32
CA TRP A 186 -1.41 -18.42 -25.56
C TRP A 186 -0.62 -17.55 -26.54
N ASP A 187 -1.29 -16.97 -27.54
CA ASP A 187 -0.66 -16.04 -28.47
C ASP A 187 -0.16 -14.78 -27.76
N GLU A 188 -0.93 -14.23 -26.84
CA GLU A 188 -0.48 -13.12 -26.00
C GLU A 188 0.67 -13.53 -25.08
N ALA A 189 0.64 -14.75 -24.52
CA ALA A 189 1.71 -15.23 -23.67
C ALA A 189 3.03 -15.31 -24.46
N GLU A 190 2.98 -15.78 -25.70
CA GLU A 190 4.14 -15.81 -26.59
C GLU A 190 4.63 -14.40 -26.96
N ARG A 191 3.70 -13.49 -27.31
CA ARG A 191 4.05 -12.08 -27.56
C ARG A 191 4.71 -11.43 -26.34
N GLN A 192 4.18 -11.66 -25.14
CA GLN A 192 4.75 -11.13 -23.90
C GLN A 192 6.16 -11.65 -23.62
N LYS A 193 6.43 -12.92 -23.95
CA LYS A 193 7.78 -13.52 -23.81
C LYS A 193 8.79 -12.97 -24.80
N THR A 194 8.35 -12.62 -26.01
CA THR A 194 9.24 -12.34 -27.14
C THR A 194 9.36 -10.87 -27.49
N GLU A 195 8.32 -10.08 -27.27
CA GLU A 195 8.25 -8.67 -27.70
C GLU A 195 8.34 -7.69 -26.52
N TYR A 196 7.91 -8.07 -25.31
CA TYR A 196 7.80 -7.19 -24.15
C TYR A 196 8.98 -7.32 -23.19
N VAL A 197 9.48 -6.18 -22.71
CA VAL A 197 10.66 -6.09 -21.86
C VAL A 197 10.26 -5.50 -20.51
N TYR A 198 10.60 -6.22 -19.44
CA TYR A 198 10.33 -5.88 -18.05
C TYR A 198 11.66 -5.80 -17.30
N ASN A 199 11.93 -4.67 -16.65
CA ASN A 199 13.23 -4.46 -15.97
C ASN A 199 14.44 -4.75 -16.89
N GLY A 200 14.35 -4.42 -18.18
CA GLY A 200 15.43 -4.64 -19.15
C GLY A 200 15.55 -6.08 -19.67
N SER A 201 14.76 -7.04 -19.17
CA SER A 201 14.79 -8.45 -19.54
C SER A 201 13.42 -8.96 -20.02
N TYR A 202 13.40 -10.10 -20.70
CA TYR A 202 12.17 -10.80 -21.05
C TYR A 202 11.73 -11.71 -19.91
N ILE A 203 10.42 -11.77 -19.64
CA ILE A 203 9.86 -12.72 -18.67
C ILE A 203 9.70 -14.05 -19.37
N ALA A 204 10.41 -15.08 -18.90
CA ALA A 204 10.38 -16.41 -19.51
C ALA A 204 9.07 -17.18 -19.19
N ASP A 205 8.52 -16.96 -18.01
CA ASP A 205 7.33 -17.66 -17.53
C ASP A 205 6.10 -16.75 -17.60
N VAL A 206 5.46 -16.76 -18.78
CA VAL A 206 4.16 -16.14 -19.02
C VAL A 206 3.16 -17.24 -19.39
N ARG A 207 2.03 -17.24 -18.70
CA ARG A 207 1.01 -18.31 -18.78
C ARG A 207 -0.33 -17.74 -19.22
N LYS A 208 -1.20 -18.63 -19.69
CA LYS A 208 -2.59 -18.28 -19.95
C LYS A 208 -3.36 -18.15 -18.63
N THR A 209 -4.16 -17.09 -18.48
CA THR A 209 -5.05 -16.86 -17.34
C THR A 209 -5.89 -18.11 -17.06
N LEU A 210 -5.87 -18.53 -15.79
CA LEU A 210 -6.55 -19.72 -15.29
C LEU A 210 -8.09 -19.54 -15.30
N PRO A 211 -8.88 -20.63 -15.28
CA PRO A 211 -10.33 -20.58 -15.30
C PRO A 211 -10.96 -19.68 -14.22
N GLU A 212 -10.66 -19.88 -12.93
CA GLU A 212 -11.27 -19.06 -11.87
C GLU A 212 -10.75 -17.63 -11.91
N MET A 213 -9.46 -17.44 -12.20
CA MET A 213 -8.89 -16.11 -12.44
C MET A 213 -9.63 -15.35 -13.54
N ARG A 214 -9.98 -16.01 -14.65
CA ARG A 214 -10.70 -15.40 -15.77
C ARG A 214 -12.14 -15.02 -15.38
N ASN A 215 -12.83 -15.89 -14.66
CA ASN A 215 -14.19 -15.59 -14.16
C ASN A 215 -14.18 -14.36 -13.25
N VAL A 216 -13.20 -14.29 -12.36
CA VAL A 216 -13.04 -13.16 -11.42
C VAL A 216 -12.58 -11.89 -12.13
N ALA A 217 -11.78 -11.98 -13.19
CA ALA A 217 -11.31 -10.82 -13.95
C ALA A 217 -12.47 -9.97 -14.50
N VAL A 218 -13.57 -10.60 -14.92
CA VAL A 218 -14.79 -9.89 -15.39
C VAL A 218 -15.39 -9.05 -14.25
N LYS A 219 -15.52 -9.62 -13.05
CA LYS A 219 -16.04 -8.89 -11.88
C LYS A 219 -15.10 -7.76 -11.45
N VAL A 220 -13.79 -8.01 -11.52
CA VAL A 220 -12.78 -6.99 -11.23
C VAL A 220 -12.87 -5.85 -12.26
N GLN A 221 -13.06 -6.16 -13.54
CA GLN A 221 -13.26 -5.16 -14.59
C GLN A 221 -14.45 -4.25 -14.26
N GLU A 222 -15.61 -4.84 -13.97
CA GLU A 222 -16.82 -4.08 -13.62
C GLU A 222 -16.60 -3.19 -12.39
N ALA A 223 -16.02 -3.75 -11.32
CA ALA A 223 -15.79 -3.04 -10.07
C ALA A 223 -14.77 -1.91 -10.24
N VAL A 224 -13.65 -2.14 -10.94
CA VAL A 224 -12.64 -1.11 -11.19
C VAL A 224 -13.21 0.02 -12.05
N ASN A 225 -13.98 -0.28 -13.10
CA ASN A 225 -14.61 0.77 -13.91
C ASN A 225 -15.63 1.59 -13.11
N ALA A 226 -16.48 0.95 -12.31
CA ALA A 226 -17.42 1.65 -11.43
C ALA A 226 -16.68 2.58 -10.45
N GLU A 227 -15.57 2.10 -9.91
CA GLU A 227 -14.75 2.81 -8.94
C GLU A 227 -13.98 3.98 -9.59
N ILE A 228 -13.51 3.84 -10.83
CA ILE A 228 -12.94 4.94 -11.63
C ILE A 228 -13.97 6.07 -11.78
N GLN A 229 -15.20 5.74 -12.19
CA GLN A 229 -16.25 6.74 -12.40
C GLN A 229 -16.63 7.43 -11.09
N ARG A 230 -16.78 6.66 -10.00
CA ARG A 230 -17.07 7.20 -8.67
C ARG A 230 -15.95 8.13 -8.19
N ARG A 231 -14.68 7.74 -8.36
CA ARG A 231 -13.51 8.55 -7.99
C ARG A 231 -13.49 9.87 -8.75
N ILE A 232 -13.72 9.83 -10.07
CA ILE A 232 -13.80 11.03 -10.91
C ILE A 232 -14.90 11.96 -10.39
N GLN A 233 -16.10 11.44 -10.15
CA GLN A 233 -17.25 12.25 -9.74
C GLN A 233 -17.08 12.91 -8.37
N ILE A 234 -16.50 12.19 -7.39
CA ILE A 234 -16.46 12.62 -5.99
C ILE A 234 -15.17 13.38 -5.66
N TYR A 235 -14.02 12.93 -6.17
CA TYR A 235 -12.71 13.39 -5.69
C TYR A 235 -11.96 14.26 -6.69
N TYR A 236 -12.24 14.16 -7.99
CA TYR A 236 -11.50 14.92 -8.99
C TYR A 236 -12.10 16.30 -9.27
N PRO A 237 -11.26 17.29 -9.61
CA PRO A 237 -11.72 18.66 -9.83
C PRO A 237 -12.82 18.73 -10.90
N GLY A 238 -13.97 19.31 -10.53
CA GLY A 238 -15.09 19.49 -11.45
C GLY A 238 -15.77 18.19 -11.89
N GLY A 239 -15.52 17.05 -11.23
CA GLY A 239 -16.09 15.78 -11.62
C GLY A 239 -15.55 15.26 -12.95
N GLN A 240 -14.33 15.66 -13.33
CA GLN A 240 -13.71 15.34 -14.62
C GLN A 240 -12.46 14.48 -14.43
N LYS A 241 -12.17 13.65 -15.44
CA LYS A 241 -10.95 12.84 -15.47
C LYS A 241 -9.70 13.71 -15.42
N LEU A 242 -8.62 13.19 -14.86
CA LEU A 242 -7.34 13.88 -14.82
C LEU A 242 -6.71 13.98 -16.21
N LYS A 243 -5.83 14.97 -16.39
CA LYS A 243 -4.98 15.03 -17.58
C LYS A 243 -4.15 13.75 -17.72
N TYR A 244 -4.11 13.19 -18.92
CA TYR A 244 -3.49 11.93 -19.30
C TYR A 244 -4.25 10.67 -18.84
N GLN A 245 -5.35 10.80 -18.12
CA GLN A 245 -6.18 9.66 -17.76
C GLN A 245 -7.01 9.24 -18.97
N SER A 246 -6.94 7.96 -19.33
CA SER A 246 -7.73 7.39 -20.42
C SER A 246 -9.22 7.42 -20.09
N PRO A 247 -10.09 7.83 -21.05
CA PRO A 247 -11.54 7.77 -20.90
C PRO A 247 -12.11 6.39 -21.22
N ASP A 248 -11.30 5.50 -21.82
CA ASP A 248 -11.73 4.20 -22.28
C ASP A 248 -12.02 3.27 -21.10
N GLU A 249 -12.87 2.28 -21.36
CA GLU A 249 -13.12 1.20 -20.40
C GLU A 249 -11.81 0.51 -20.00
N TRP A 250 -11.55 0.45 -18.70
CA TRP A 250 -10.42 -0.29 -18.15
C TRP A 250 -10.66 -1.78 -18.34
N LYS A 251 -9.75 -2.50 -19.00
CA LYS A 251 -9.87 -3.94 -19.26
C LYS A 251 -8.65 -4.69 -18.74
N PRO A 252 -8.78 -5.59 -17.76
CA PRO A 252 -7.66 -6.38 -17.30
C PRO A 252 -7.24 -7.36 -18.38
N ASN A 253 -6.07 -7.16 -18.98
CA ASN A 253 -5.50 -8.02 -20.02
C ASN A 253 -4.11 -8.60 -19.66
N ALA A 254 -3.64 -8.27 -18.46
CA ALA A 254 -2.37 -8.71 -17.90
C ALA A 254 -2.51 -8.81 -16.38
N ALA A 255 -2.04 -9.90 -15.77
CA ALA A 255 -2.13 -10.08 -14.33
C ALA A 255 -0.85 -10.67 -13.74
N PHE A 256 -0.28 -10.00 -12.75
CA PHE A 256 0.84 -10.53 -11.96
C PHE A 256 0.28 -11.18 -10.70
N VAL A 257 0.51 -12.48 -10.53
CA VAL A 257 0.17 -13.20 -9.30
C VAL A 257 1.42 -13.28 -8.43
N ASN A 258 1.37 -12.67 -7.26
CA ASN A 258 2.44 -12.69 -6.27
C ASN A 258 2.06 -13.61 -5.11
N CYS A 259 2.98 -14.49 -4.72
CA CYS A 259 2.84 -15.32 -3.52
C CYS A 259 3.88 -14.89 -2.49
N TYR A 260 3.38 -14.49 -1.31
CA TYR A 260 4.17 -14.19 -0.12
C TYR A 260 4.02 -15.34 0.87
N ASP A 261 5.05 -16.17 0.98
CA ASP A 261 5.10 -17.33 1.85
C ASP A 261 5.62 -16.95 3.25
N GLY A 262 4.69 -16.61 4.15
CA GLY A 262 5.01 -16.18 5.50
C GLY A 262 5.36 -14.70 5.63
N GLY A 263 5.78 -14.33 6.85
CA GLY A 263 5.89 -12.94 7.29
C GLY A 263 7.10 -12.19 6.76
N ALA A 264 8.20 -12.91 6.48
CA ALA A 264 9.44 -12.32 6.02
C ALA A 264 9.39 -11.84 4.56
N GLU A 265 8.60 -12.51 3.70
CA GLU A 265 8.48 -12.14 2.30
C GLU A 265 7.78 -10.80 2.13
N SER A 266 8.30 -9.96 1.24
CA SER A 266 7.90 -8.55 1.11
C SER A 266 8.18 -8.01 -0.29
N VAL A 267 7.77 -6.77 -0.55
CA VAL A 267 8.22 -5.99 -1.70
C VAL A 267 8.47 -4.55 -1.27
N GLY A 268 9.65 -4.02 -1.59
CA GLY A 268 10.05 -2.66 -1.20
C GLY A 268 9.24 -1.57 -1.90
N TYR A 269 9.45 -0.32 -1.47
CA TYR A 269 8.72 0.83 -2.05
C TYR A 269 9.02 1.03 -3.54
N HIS A 270 7.99 0.91 -4.37
CA HIS A 270 8.06 1.10 -5.81
C HIS A 270 6.78 1.77 -6.35
N SER A 271 6.81 2.11 -7.64
CA SER A 271 5.64 2.45 -8.45
C SER A 271 5.61 1.47 -9.61
N ASP A 272 4.43 1.10 -10.10
CA ASP A 272 4.31 0.18 -11.23
C ASP A 272 4.96 0.79 -12.49
N GLN A 273 5.55 -0.06 -13.34
CA GLN A 273 6.21 0.38 -14.56
C GLN A 273 5.18 0.85 -15.59
N LEU A 274 5.26 2.12 -15.96
CA LEU A 274 4.28 2.78 -16.81
C LEU A 274 4.38 2.42 -18.29
N THR A 275 5.45 1.75 -18.75
CA THR A 275 5.75 1.55 -20.19
C THR A 275 4.55 1.09 -21.00
N TYR A 276 3.90 0.01 -20.56
CA TYR A 276 2.77 -0.60 -21.28
C TYR A 276 1.40 -0.18 -20.73
N LEU A 277 1.39 0.35 -19.50
CA LEU A 277 0.20 0.88 -18.82
C LEU A 277 -0.19 2.27 -19.35
N GLY A 278 0.81 3.09 -19.68
CA GLY A 278 0.66 4.50 -19.99
C GLY A 278 0.63 5.40 -18.76
N PRO A 279 0.54 6.72 -19.00
CA PRO A 279 0.36 7.70 -17.94
C PRO A 279 -0.98 7.50 -17.20
N ARG A 280 -1.01 7.86 -15.92
CA ARG A 280 -2.22 7.89 -15.09
C ARG A 280 -3.00 6.56 -15.05
N ALA A 281 -2.25 5.47 -15.03
CA ALA A 281 -2.80 4.12 -15.10
C ALA A 281 -3.51 3.70 -13.80
N VAL A 282 -4.64 3.00 -13.97
CA VAL A 282 -5.40 2.39 -12.87
C VAL A 282 -5.02 0.91 -12.75
N ILE A 283 -4.87 0.42 -11.52
CA ILE A 283 -4.48 -0.96 -11.21
C ILE A 283 -5.48 -1.56 -10.23
N GLY A 284 -6.00 -2.75 -10.53
CA GLY A 284 -6.85 -3.52 -9.62
C GLY A 284 -6.04 -4.61 -8.92
N SER A 285 -6.07 -4.69 -7.60
CA SER A 285 -5.28 -5.64 -6.81
C SER A 285 -6.17 -6.47 -5.89
N LEU A 286 -6.36 -7.75 -6.20
CA LEU A 286 -7.16 -8.67 -5.38
C LEU A 286 -6.24 -9.46 -4.44
N SER A 287 -6.48 -9.35 -3.13
CA SER A 287 -5.74 -10.06 -2.07
C SER A 287 -6.52 -11.26 -1.54
N LEU A 288 -5.84 -12.40 -1.40
CA LEU A 288 -6.39 -13.65 -0.87
C LEU A 288 -5.40 -14.28 0.13
N GLY A 289 -5.94 -15.05 1.07
CA GLY A 289 -5.17 -15.71 2.13
C GLY A 289 -4.86 -14.77 3.29
N VAL A 290 -3.65 -14.83 3.81
CA VAL A 290 -3.24 -14.07 5.00
C VAL A 290 -3.30 -12.56 4.77
N ALA A 291 -3.78 -11.84 5.79
CA ALA A 291 -3.82 -10.39 5.79
C ALA A 291 -2.41 -9.78 5.88
N ARG A 292 -2.14 -8.74 5.08
CA ARG A 292 -0.86 -8.02 5.09
C ARG A 292 -1.04 -6.53 4.95
N GLU A 293 -0.01 -5.79 5.35
CA GLU A 293 0.04 -4.35 5.26
C GLU A 293 0.54 -3.88 3.90
N PHE A 294 -0.33 -3.19 3.16
CA PHE A 294 0.04 -2.44 1.99
C PHE A 294 0.37 -1.02 2.39
N ARG A 295 1.66 -0.68 2.35
CA ARG A 295 2.12 0.64 2.79
C ARG A 295 2.28 1.56 1.59
N VAL A 296 1.75 2.77 1.68
CA VAL A 296 1.92 3.84 0.71
C VAL A 296 2.65 5.02 1.31
N ARG A 297 3.39 5.75 0.49
CA ARG A 297 3.97 7.05 0.86
C ARG A 297 3.97 7.98 -0.35
N ARG A 298 3.74 9.26 -0.10
CA ARG A 298 3.75 10.27 -1.16
C ARG A 298 5.19 10.60 -1.55
N VAL A 299 5.42 10.86 -2.84
CA VAL A 299 6.69 11.37 -3.33
C VAL A 299 6.70 12.89 -3.22
N VAL A 300 7.63 13.43 -2.44
CA VAL A 300 7.83 14.87 -2.27
C VAL A 300 8.99 15.31 -3.17
N ALA A 301 8.80 16.43 -3.87
CA ALA A 301 9.83 16.99 -4.75
C ALA A 301 11.00 17.58 -3.93
N ARG A 302 12.16 17.74 -4.56
CA ARG A 302 13.30 18.46 -3.99
C ARG A 302 13.58 19.69 -4.85
N ASP A 303 13.79 20.83 -4.21
CA ASP A 303 14.34 22.02 -4.85
C ASP A 303 15.87 21.85 -4.94
N GLU A 304 16.49 22.34 -6.02
CA GLU A 304 17.92 22.15 -6.30
C GLU A 304 18.84 22.90 -5.30
N ASP A 305 18.31 23.90 -4.58
CA ASP A 305 19.08 24.78 -3.68
C ASP A 305 19.23 24.29 -2.23
N GLU A 306 18.56 23.21 -1.83
CA GLU A 306 18.63 22.68 -0.44
C GLU A 306 19.65 21.53 -0.27
N GLY A 307 20.34 21.14 -1.33
CA GLY A 307 21.20 19.94 -1.35
C GLY A 307 22.54 20.05 -0.62
N GLU A 308 22.91 21.22 -0.08
CA GLU A 308 24.25 21.46 0.46
C GLU A 308 24.28 21.95 1.93
N SER A 309 23.15 22.30 2.54
CA SER A 309 23.10 22.87 3.90
C SER A 309 22.75 21.88 5.03
N ASP A 310 22.17 20.71 4.73
CA ASP A 310 21.74 19.73 5.74
C ASP A 310 22.90 18.94 6.39
N ALA A 311 24.15 19.17 5.97
CA ALA A 311 25.33 18.51 6.53
C ALA A 311 26.13 19.36 7.54
N LYS A 312 25.79 20.63 7.81
CA LYS A 312 26.70 21.51 8.58
C LYS A 312 26.15 22.43 9.68
N ASN A 313 24.86 22.50 10.00
CA ASN A 313 24.44 23.37 11.11
C ASN A 313 23.70 22.62 12.22
N GLY A 314 24.46 22.16 13.20
CA GLY A 314 23.97 22.05 14.56
C GLY A 314 23.95 23.43 15.23
N HIS A 315 22.76 24.04 15.37
CA HIS A 315 22.52 25.01 16.44
C HIS A 315 21.02 25.20 16.77
N PHE A 316 20.80 25.69 17.99
CA PHE A 316 19.68 25.56 18.92
C PHE A 316 18.30 26.17 18.55
N PRO A 317 17.22 25.74 19.24
CA PRO A 317 15.84 26.07 18.90
C PRO A 317 15.40 27.37 19.54
N GLY A 318 14.75 28.23 18.76
CA GLY A 318 14.17 29.45 19.30
C GLY A 318 13.49 30.29 18.25
N THR A 319 12.39 29.81 17.65
CA THR A 319 11.30 30.70 17.22
C THR A 319 10.05 29.92 16.80
N ILE A 320 8.95 30.34 17.42
CA ILE A 320 7.51 30.07 17.24
C ILE A 320 7.13 29.29 15.96
N ALA A 321 6.61 28.08 16.19
CA ALA A 321 6.08 27.16 15.20
C ALA A 321 4.91 27.76 14.41
N SER A 322 5.12 28.01 13.12
CA SER A 322 4.04 28.04 12.14
C SER A 322 3.61 26.60 11.85
N SER A 323 2.31 26.37 11.84
CA SER A 323 1.63 25.07 11.73
C SER A 323 1.66 24.47 10.32
N ALA A 324 2.81 24.54 9.63
CA ALA A 324 3.02 23.84 8.38
C ALA A 324 3.58 22.43 8.67
N PRO A 325 3.03 21.35 8.05
CA PRO A 325 3.60 20.01 8.22
C PRO A 325 5.04 20.01 7.73
N THR A 326 5.95 19.37 8.49
CA THR A 326 7.34 19.27 8.04
C THR A 326 7.40 18.39 6.79
N ARG A 327 8.41 18.59 5.94
CA ARG A 327 8.60 17.79 4.71
C ARG A 327 8.64 16.29 4.97
N ALA A 328 9.18 15.90 6.12
CA ALA A 328 9.23 14.51 6.56
C ALA A 328 7.87 13.97 7.03
N ASP A 329 6.96 14.85 7.47
CA ASP A 329 5.55 14.50 7.71
C ASP A 329 4.81 14.27 6.39
N ALA A 330 5.14 15.03 5.33
CA ALA A 330 4.56 14.82 3.99
C ALA A 330 5.01 13.50 3.33
N GLU A 331 6.12 12.91 3.78
CA GLU A 331 6.61 11.57 3.41
C GLU A 331 6.15 10.46 4.39
N GLY A 332 5.25 10.79 5.33
CA GLY A 332 4.73 9.85 6.31
C GLY A 332 4.18 8.57 5.68
N GLN A 333 4.41 7.43 6.32
CA GLN A 333 3.95 6.14 5.83
C GLN A 333 2.49 5.94 6.23
N ILE A 334 1.68 5.49 5.28
CA ILE A 334 0.30 5.08 5.51
C ILE A 334 0.25 3.57 5.28
N SER A 335 -0.33 2.82 6.20
CA SER A 335 -0.51 1.37 6.12
C SER A 335 -1.99 1.08 5.89
N ILE A 336 -2.31 0.46 4.77
CA ILE A 336 -3.65 -0.03 4.44
C ILE A 336 -3.66 -1.53 4.74
N HIS A 337 -4.57 -1.96 5.61
CA HIS A 337 -4.71 -3.37 5.92
C HIS A 337 -5.46 -4.09 4.80
N LEU A 338 -4.84 -5.12 4.21
CA LEU A 338 -5.44 -5.94 3.15
C LEU A 338 -5.78 -7.33 3.68
N PRO A 339 -7.01 -7.55 4.18
CA PRO A 339 -7.47 -8.86 4.60
C PRO A 339 -7.77 -9.77 3.41
N HIS A 340 -8.07 -11.05 3.70
CA HIS A 340 -8.57 -12.00 2.72
C HIS A 340 -9.75 -11.42 1.92
N ASN A 341 -9.77 -11.67 0.62
CA ASN A 341 -10.85 -11.29 -0.30
C ASN A 341 -11.11 -9.77 -0.31
N SER A 342 -10.04 -8.99 -0.43
CA SER A 342 -10.11 -7.54 -0.60
C SER A 342 -9.61 -7.11 -1.97
N LEU A 343 -10.41 -6.31 -2.68
CA LEU A 343 -10.03 -5.66 -3.93
C LEU A 343 -9.60 -4.22 -3.62
N LEU A 344 -8.33 -3.91 -3.82
CA LEU A 344 -7.78 -2.56 -3.75
C LEU A 344 -7.68 -1.99 -5.17
N VAL A 345 -8.25 -0.81 -5.41
CA VAL A 345 -8.09 -0.06 -6.66
C VAL A 345 -7.11 1.07 -6.43
N MET A 346 -5.99 1.05 -7.15
CA MET A 346 -5.03 2.15 -7.20
C MET A 346 -5.43 3.08 -8.35
N HIS A 347 -5.87 4.29 -8.01
CA HIS A 347 -6.37 5.28 -8.97
C HIS A 347 -5.25 5.99 -9.74
N ALA A 348 -5.68 6.78 -10.73
CA ALA A 348 -4.84 7.38 -11.77
C ALA A 348 -3.60 8.11 -11.24
N GLU A 349 -3.64 8.72 -10.06
CA GLU A 349 -2.50 9.46 -9.50
C GLU A 349 -1.49 8.61 -8.72
N MET A 350 -1.79 7.33 -8.47
CA MET A 350 -1.02 6.47 -7.59
C MET A 350 0.42 6.27 -8.07
N GLN A 351 0.63 6.00 -9.35
CA GLN A 351 1.95 5.59 -9.85
C GLN A 351 2.90 6.78 -10.03
N GLU A 352 2.37 7.97 -10.32
CA GLU A 352 3.16 9.19 -10.48
C GLU A 352 3.49 9.86 -9.16
N GLU A 353 2.56 9.86 -8.19
CA GLU A 353 2.68 10.68 -6.99
C GLU A 353 2.99 9.89 -5.73
N TRP A 354 2.83 8.57 -5.77
CA TRP A 354 3.00 7.70 -4.62
C TRP A 354 3.89 6.51 -4.93
N LYS A 355 4.40 5.92 -3.86
CA LYS A 355 5.07 4.62 -3.88
C LYS A 355 4.38 3.69 -2.91
N HIS A 356 4.37 2.41 -3.24
CA HIS A 356 3.77 1.38 -2.42
C HIS A 356 4.71 0.20 -2.15
N SER A 357 4.43 -0.54 -1.09
CA SER A 357 5.17 -1.72 -0.64
C SER A 357 4.26 -2.70 0.09
N ILE A 358 4.70 -3.96 0.19
CA ILE A 358 4.17 -4.92 1.16
C ILE A 358 5.23 -5.09 2.23
N ALA A 359 4.94 -4.68 3.46
CA ALA A 359 5.88 -4.74 4.56
C ALA A 359 6.00 -6.17 5.12
N PRO A 360 7.19 -6.60 5.59
CA PRO A 360 7.31 -7.81 6.40
C PRO A 360 6.38 -7.75 7.62
N ALA A 361 5.85 -8.90 8.03
CA ALA A 361 5.03 -9.07 9.22
C ALA A 361 5.76 -9.97 10.22
N SER A 362 5.86 -9.53 11.48
CA SER A 362 6.46 -10.32 12.56
C SER A 362 5.52 -11.43 13.05
N ALA A 363 4.21 -11.16 13.02
CA ALA A 363 3.16 -12.10 13.35
C ALA A 363 2.19 -12.23 12.17
N ILE A 364 1.72 -13.45 11.91
CA ILE A 364 0.72 -13.78 10.91
C ILE A 364 -0.32 -14.67 11.58
N ASP A 365 -1.58 -14.30 11.41
CA ASP A 365 -2.71 -15.17 11.70
C ASP A 365 -2.93 -16.10 10.49
N PRO A 366 -2.77 -17.43 10.64
CA PRO A 366 -2.91 -18.35 9.53
C PRO A 366 -4.34 -18.34 8.96
N HIS A 367 -4.45 -18.34 7.63
CA HIS A 367 -5.71 -18.50 6.93
C HIS A 367 -6.13 -19.98 6.87
N PRO A 368 -7.40 -20.35 7.07
CA PRO A 368 -7.86 -21.75 7.10
C PRO A 368 -7.44 -22.58 5.87
N LEU A 369 -7.45 -21.95 4.69
CA LEU A 369 -7.08 -22.62 3.43
C LEU A 369 -5.63 -22.38 2.98
N ALA A 370 -5.07 -21.20 3.29
CA ALA A 370 -3.78 -20.77 2.74
C ALA A 370 -2.61 -20.93 3.72
N GLY A 371 -2.90 -21.33 4.97
CA GLY A 371 -1.92 -21.32 6.05
C GLY A 371 -1.32 -19.93 6.19
N ASN A 372 0.00 -19.82 6.06
CA ASN A 372 0.74 -18.57 6.22
C ASN A 372 0.91 -17.76 4.91
N LYS A 373 0.31 -18.22 3.81
CA LYS A 373 0.51 -17.62 2.49
C LYS A 373 -0.48 -16.49 2.23
N ARG A 374 0.03 -15.40 1.64
CA ARG A 374 -0.78 -14.38 0.98
C ARG A 374 -0.57 -14.49 -0.53
N LEU A 375 -1.66 -14.61 -1.26
CA LEU A 375 -1.69 -14.51 -2.72
C LEU A 375 -2.30 -13.18 -3.13
N ASN A 376 -1.76 -12.58 -4.18
CA ASN A 376 -2.26 -11.31 -4.68
C ASN A 376 -2.25 -11.31 -6.21
N ILE A 377 -3.40 -11.02 -6.82
CA ILE A 377 -3.51 -10.81 -8.25
C ILE A 377 -3.51 -9.31 -8.53
N THR A 378 -2.47 -8.81 -9.19
CA THR A 378 -2.39 -7.42 -9.66
C THR A 378 -2.78 -7.37 -11.12
N TYR A 379 -4.03 -6.99 -11.38
CA TYR A 379 -4.58 -6.80 -12.72
C TYR A 379 -4.17 -5.46 -13.33
N ARG A 380 -3.79 -5.50 -14.60
CA ARG A 380 -3.26 -4.40 -15.39
C ARG A 380 -3.98 -4.31 -16.73
N CYS A 381 -4.11 -3.09 -17.23
CA CYS A 381 -4.68 -2.80 -18.55
C CYS A 381 -3.55 -2.25 -19.45
N TYR A 382 -2.91 -3.12 -20.21
CA TYR A 382 -1.89 -2.71 -21.19
C TYR A 382 -2.52 -2.13 -22.45
N LYS A 383 -2.02 -0.96 -22.85
CA LYS A 383 -2.55 -0.19 -23.98
C LYS A 383 -1.92 -0.68 -25.28
N ALA A 384 -2.75 -0.93 -26.29
CA ALA A 384 -2.28 -1.38 -27.60
C ALA A 384 -1.38 -0.34 -28.30
N SER A 385 -1.65 0.95 -28.09
CA SER A 385 -0.83 2.06 -28.58
C SER A 385 0.58 2.09 -27.96
N LEU A 386 0.79 1.42 -26.82
CA LEU A 386 2.08 1.33 -26.13
C LEU A 386 2.79 0.00 -26.35
N HIS A 387 2.36 -0.78 -27.34
CA HIS A 387 3.02 -2.01 -27.72
C HIS A 387 4.52 -1.73 -28.08
N PRO A 388 5.47 -2.60 -27.67
CA PRO A 388 6.92 -2.43 -27.91
C PRO A 388 7.34 -2.09 -29.35
N ARG A 389 6.58 -2.57 -30.34
CA ARG A 389 6.76 -2.23 -31.77
C ARG A 389 6.63 -0.73 -32.10
N PHE A 390 5.87 0.02 -31.30
CA PHE A 390 5.64 1.46 -31.51
C PHE A 390 6.44 2.34 -30.55
N THR A 391 6.88 1.79 -29.41
CA THR A 391 7.64 2.58 -28.42
C THR A 391 9.08 2.82 -28.90
N PRO A 392 9.71 3.94 -28.48
CA PRO A 392 11.09 4.24 -28.88
C PRO A 392 12.06 3.13 -28.44
N ARG A 393 13.04 2.84 -29.29
CA ARG A 393 14.17 1.95 -28.95
C ARG A 393 15.39 2.78 -28.60
N CYS A 394 16.15 2.30 -27.61
CA CYS A 394 17.40 2.94 -27.22
C CYS A 394 18.56 2.52 -28.14
N LYS A 395 19.76 3.07 -27.92
CA LYS A 395 20.97 2.71 -28.67
C LYS A 395 21.43 1.26 -28.46
N CYS A 396 20.95 0.60 -27.40
CA CYS A 396 21.21 -0.83 -27.15
C CYS A 396 20.26 -1.75 -27.93
N GLY A 397 19.34 -1.21 -28.73
CA GLY A 397 18.38 -1.99 -29.51
C GLY A 397 17.15 -2.49 -28.73
N VAL A 398 17.07 -2.24 -27.41
CA VAL A 398 15.93 -2.63 -26.58
C VAL A 398 14.84 -1.53 -26.56
N PRO A 399 13.55 -1.90 -26.43
CA PRO A 399 12.49 -0.94 -26.11
C PRO A 399 12.82 -0.12 -24.87
N THR A 400 12.46 1.16 -24.87
CA THR A 400 12.71 2.06 -23.75
C THR A 400 11.66 1.89 -22.64
N VAL A 401 12.02 2.28 -21.41
CA VAL A 401 11.07 2.33 -20.29
C VAL A 401 10.44 3.71 -20.21
N LEU A 402 9.13 3.77 -19.96
CA LEU A 402 8.45 5.03 -19.65
C LEU A 402 8.58 5.33 -18.15
N ARG A 403 8.99 6.55 -17.81
CA ARG A 403 9.01 7.04 -16.42
C ARG A 403 8.36 8.41 -16.30
N CYS A 404 7.74 8.64 -15.16
CA CYS A 404 7.29 9.97 -14.74
C CYS A 404 8.36 10.63 -13.84
N VAL A 405 8.61 11.91 -14.05
CA VAL A 405 9.49 12.71 -13.19
C VAL A 405 8.75 13.01 -11.89
N GLN A 406 9.19 12.40 -10.79
CA GLN A 406 8.51 12.55 -9.48
C GLN A 406 9.22 13.55 -8.53
N ARG A 407 10.54 13.75 -8.70
CA ARG A 407 11.38 14.44 -7.70
C ARG A 407 11.84 15.85 -8.07
N LYS A 408 12.09 16.13 -9.35
CA LYS A 408 12.50 17.47 -9.80
C LYS A 408 11.28 18.34 -10.00
N ARG A 409 11.21 19.51 -9.36
CA ARG A 409 10.01 20.34 -9.33
C ARG A 409 9.67 20.92 -10.70
N GLU A 410 10.67 21.36 -11.45
CA GLU A 410 10.55 22.05 -12.74
C GLU A 410 9.88 21.14 -13.79
N ASN A 411 10.21 19.85 -13.75
CA ASN A 411 9.73 18.86 -14.69
C ASN A 411 8.75 17.85 -14.07
N ARG A 412 8.26 18.10 -12.84
CA ARG A 412 7.41 17.15 -12.11
C ARG A 412 6.16 16.82 -12.92
N GLY A 413 5.84 15.54 -13.03
CA GLY A 413 4.68 15.07 -13.79
C GLY A 413 4.91 14.94 -15.30
N ARG A 414 6.10 15.32 -15.81
CA ARG A 414 6.49 15.04 -17.20
C ARG A 414 6.94 13.59 -17.35
N TYR A 415 6.70 13.02 -18.53
CA TYR A 415 7.06 11.65 -18.85
C TYR A 415 8.28 11.61 -19.77
N MET A 416 9.11 10.58 -19.62
CA MET A 416 10.32 10.39 -20.40
C MET A 416 10.55 8.92 -20.73
N TRP A 417 11.05 8.68 -21.93
CA TRP A 417 11.57 7.41 -22.41
C TRP A 417 13.06 7.33 -22.09
N MET A 418 13.48 6.25 -21.44
CA MET A 418 14.89 6.05 -21.09
C MET A 418 15.34 4.61 -21.36
N CYS A 419 16.65 4.46 -21.52
CA CYS A 419 17.27 3.14 -21.51
C CYS A 419 17.10 2.49 -20.13
N HIS A 420 16.92 1.17 -20.11
CA HIS A 420 16.84 0.38 -18.89
C HIS A 420 17.52 -0.99 -19.04
N ALA A 421 18.42 -1.13 -20.02
CA ALA A 421 19.20 -2.35 -20.23
C ALA A 421 20.12 -2.67 -19.04
N ASN A 422 20.53 -1.65 -18.28
CA ASN A 422 21.38 -1.79 -17.09
C ASN A 422 20.72 -2.54 -15.92
N TYR A 423 19.40 -2.74 -15.95
CA TYR A 423 18.70 -3.59 -14.98
C TYR A 423 18.92 -5.09 -15.22
N THR A 424 19.34 -5.46 -16.43
CA THR A 424 19.69 -6.83 -16.77
C THR A 424 21.10 -7.15 -16.29
N PRO A 425 21.31 -8.21 -15.51
CA PRO A 425 22.65 -8.65 -15.10
C PRO A 425 23.57 -8.83 -16.31
N GLY A 426 24.78 -8.25 -16.24
CA GLY A 426 25.79 -8.36 -17.31
C GLY A 426 25.58 -7.45 -18.52
N GLN A 427 24.57 -6.58 -18.53
CA GLN A 427 24.35 -5.59 -19.60
C GLN A 427 24.68 -4.17 -19.12
N GLU A 428 25.31 -3.39 -19.99
CA GLU A 428 25.49 -1.94 -19.80
C GLU A 428 24.34 -1.17 -20.47
N GLY A 429 23.93 -0.07 -19.85
CA GLY A 429 22.89 0.81 -20.39
C GLY A 429 23.49 1.98 -21.14
N CYS A 430 22.91 2.37 -22.28
CA CYS A 430 23.21 3.64 -22.92
C CYS A 430 22.51 4.84 -22.24
N SER A 431 22.98 6.05 -22.53
CA SER A 431 22.40 7.32 -22.04
C SER A 431 21.19 7.82 -22.85
N PHE A 432 20.45 6.92 -23.51
CA PHE A 432 19.28 7.32 -24.30
C PHE A 432 18.22 7.98 -23.41
N PHE A 433 17.73 9.13 -23.87
CA PHE A 433 16.72 9.93 -23.21
C PHE A 433 15.87 10.63 -24.27
N GLN A 434 14.54 10.62 -24.09
CA GLN A 434 13.60 11.38 -24.91
C GLN A 434 12.40 11.78 -24.06
N TRP A 435 11.93 13.03 -24.17
CA TRP A 435 10.66 13.42 -23.56
C TRP A 435 9.50 12.69 -24.24
N ALA A 436 8.60 12.12 -23.44
CA ALA A 436 7.40 11.48 -23.94
C ALA A 436 6.27 12.51 -24.06
N GLU A 437 5.54 12.44 -25.16
CA GLU A 437 4.38 13.27 -25.43
C GLU A 437 3.13 12.41 -25.36
N PHE A 438 2.09 12.94 -24.71
CA PHE A 438 0.78 12.31 -24.60
C PHE A 438 -0.29 13.39 -24.78
N ASN A 439 -1.40 13.04 -25.41
CA ASN A 439 -2.59 13.88 -25.42
C ASN A 439 -3.33 13.82 -24.07
N ASP A 440 -4.42 14.56 -23.90
CA ASP A 440 -5.16 14.60 -22.63
C ASP A 440 -5.75 13.24 -22.18
N ASP A 441 -5.85 12.27 -23.08
CA ASP A 441 -6.33 10.90 -22.83
C ASP A 441 -5.20 9.91 -22.54
N GLY A 442 -3.95 10.39 -22.49
CA GLY A 442 -2.79 9.55 -22.21
C GLY A 442 -2.32 8.73 -23.41
N GLU A 443 -2.76 9.08 -24.62
CA GLU A 443 -2.38 8.43 -25.86
C GLU A 443 -1.15 9.10 -26.49
N PRO A 444 -0.16 8.32 -26.98
CA PRO A 444 0.99 8.87 -27.68
C PRO A 444 0.61 9.37 -29.09
N PRO A 445 1.46 10.20 -29.74
CA PRO A 445 1.17 10.77 -31.05
C PRO A 445 0.83 9.74 -32.15
N TRP A 446 1.39 8.52 -32.05
CA TRP A 446 1.16 7.44 -33.02
C TRP A 446 -0.14 6.65 -32.80
N ALA A 447 -0.87 6.88 -31.71
CA ALA A 447 -2.04 6.07 -31.34
C ALA A 447 -3.13 6.02 -32.43
N LYS A 448 -3.36 7.14 -33.15
CA LYS A 448 -4.36 7.22 -34.23
C LYS A 448 -4.11 6.19 -35.35
N GLY A 449 -2.85 5.94 -35.70
CA GLY A 449 -2.49 4.95 -36.71
C GLY A 449 -2.63 3.51 -36.22
N VAL A 450 -2.43 3.27 -34.92
CA VAL A 450 -2.55 1.94 -34.30
C VAL A 450 -4.01 1.51 -34.18
N LEU A 451 -4.88 2.42 -33.75
CA LEU A 451 -6.31 2.13 -33.59
C LEU A 451 -6.97 1.86 -34.95
N GLY A 452 -6.63 2.63 -35.99
CA GLY A 452 -7.11 2.37 -37.36
C GLY A 452 -6.62 1.04 -37.96
N ALA A 453 -5.39 0.62 -37.63
CA ALA A 453 -4.87 -0.69 -38.05
C ALA A 453 -5.59 -1.86 -37.36
N LYS A 454 -5.98 -1.70 -36.08
CA LYS A 454 -6.75 -2.70 -35.34
C LYS A 454 -8.17 -2.89 -35.88
N GLU A 455 -8.85 -1.81 -36.26
CA GLU A 455 -10.16 -1.91 -36.90
C GLU A 455 -10.08 -2.67 -38.23
N ALA A 456 -9.01 -2.45 -39.01
CA ALA A 456 -8.78 -3.18 -40.25
C ALA A 456 -8.45 -4.68 -40.03
N GLU A 457 -7.63 -5.03 -39.03
CA GLU A 457 -7.31 -6.42 -38.68
C GLU A 457 -8.52 -7.17 -38.07
N GLY A 458 -9.34 -6.49 -37.26
CA GLY A 458 -10.56 -7.07 -36.66
C GLY A 458 -11.67 -7.37 -37.67
N VAL A 459 -11.76 -6.60 -38.75
CA VAL A 459 -12.70 -6.88 -39.86
C VAL A 459 -12.23 -8.08 -40.70
N ALA A 460 -10.92 -8.30 -40.84
CA ALA A 460 -10.38 -9.46 -41.55
C ALA A 460 -10.53 -10.78 -40.77
N GLY A 461 -10.48 -10.74 -39.43
CA GLY A 461 -10.57 -11.92 -38.56
C GLY A 461 -11.98 -12.41 -38.23
N SER A 462 -13.04 -11.71 -38.64
CA SER A 462 -14.44 -12.14 -38.45
C SER A 462 -15.07 -12.76 -39.71
N ALA A 463 -14.30 -12.91 -40.79
CA ALA A 463 -14.74 -13.44 -42.08
C ALA A 463 -14.24 -14.88 -42.37
N THR A 464 -13.75 -15.60 -41.37
CA THR A 464 -13.34 -17.02 -41.45
C THR A 464 -13.79 -17.75 -40.20
#